data_AF-A0A7K8TLE7-F1
#
_entry.id   AF-A0A7K8TLE7-F1
#
_cell.length_a   1.000
_cell.length_b   1.000
_cell.length_c   1.000
_cell.angle_alpha   90.00
_cell.angle_beta   90.00
_cell.angle_gamma   90.00
#
_symmetry.space_group_name_H-M   'P 1'
#
loop_
_entity.id
_entity.type
_entity.pdbx_description
1 polymer ?
#
loop_
_entity_poly.entity_id
_entity_poly.type
_entity_poly.pdbx_seq_one_letter_code
_entity_poly.pdbx_strand_id
1 'polypeptide(L)'
;IKELFNDDREEVFKVQLPNMEERRTFFEDLIVNQAAKPPASKNSPAWRPLEVLPIAPPPKPRQLTEKEIRQLEKQEEDTLRELRIFLRDVTHRLAVDRRFRAFTKPVDPEEVPDYDTVIKQPMDLSAVLSKIDLHQYQTAGDFLKDIDLICSNALQYNPDKYPGDRLIRHRACALKDTAYAIVREEMDEDFEQHCEEIKESRKRRGMIYAPSYYHVMSKQNSVPGCKNTDPKCDEKTKMPAAPVDSSTPRSNGKLHFIQTFLEKVLKSLIP
;
A
#
# COMPACT_ATOMS: atom_id res chain seq x y z
N ILE A 1 -46.47 32.77 7.52
CA ILE A 1 -46.31 33.98 6.67
C ILE A 1 -47.65 34.57 6.24
N LYS A 2 -48.68 33.77 5.88
CA LYS A 2 -50.01 34.29 5.49
C LYS A 2 -50.84 34.94 6.61
N GLU A 3 -50.43 34.81 7.87
CA GLU A 3 -51.11 35.43 9.03
C GLU A 3 -50.46 36.75 9.47
N LEU A 4 -49.38 37.19 8.81
CA LEU A 4 -48.62 38.39 9.19
C LEU A 4 -49.08 39.67 8.49
N PHE A 5 -49.85 39.57 7.41
CA PHE A 5 -50.27 40.71 6.61
C PHE A 5 -51.80 40.77 6.56
N ASN A 6 -52.35 41.92 6.95
CA ASN A 6 -53.78 42.14 7.10
C ASN A 6 -54.35 42.59 5.75
N ASP A 7 -55.21 41.78 5.10
CA ASP A 7 -55.75 42.05 3.76
C ASP A 7 -56.61 43.34 3.72
N ASP A 8 -57.07 43.82 4.89
CA ASP A 8 -57.93 45.01 5.02
C ASP A 8 -57.17 46.36 5.01
N ARG A 9 -55.82 46.35 5.03
CA ARG A 9 -54.98 47.57 5.14
C ARG A 9 -54.23 47.95 3.86
N GLU A 10 -54.62 47.47 2.68
CA GLU A 10 -53.88 47.66 1.40
C GLU A 10 -52.40 47.22 1.43
N GLU A 11 -51.94 46.55 2.50
CA GLU A 11 -50.56 46.14 2.73
C GLU A 11 -50.17 44.86 1.95
N VAL A 12 -51.13 44.23 1.27
CA VAL A 12 -50.92 42.99 0.49
C VAL A 12 -51.20 43.25 -0.99
N PHE A 13 -50.14 43.47 -1.76
CA PHE A 13 -50.24 43.59 -3.22
C PHE A 13 -50.11 42.21 -3.89
N LYS A 14 -51.22 41.67 -4.41
CA LYS A 14 -51.22 40.39 -5.14
C LYS A 14 -50.72 40.63 -6.57
N VAL A 15 -49.41 40.48 -6.76
CA VAL A 15 -48.78 40.55 -8.09
C VAL A 15 -49.27 39.38 -8.95
N GLN A 16 -49.98 39.70 -10.03
CA GLN A 16 -50.40 38.71 -11.03
C GLN A 16 -49.23 38.37 -11.95
N LEU A 17 -49.16 37.11 -12.40
CA LEU A 17 -48.13 36.70 -13.36
C LEU A 17 -48.38 37.42 -14.70
N PRO A 18 -47.34 38.04 -15.30
CA PRO A 18 -47.53 38.80 -16.54
C PRO A 18 -48.06 37.90 -17.64
N ASN A 19 -49.08 38.38 -18.35
CA ASN A 19 -49.66 37.65 -19.46
C ASN A 19 -48.69 37.63 -20.68
N MET A 20 -48.99 36.81 -21.70
CA MET A 20 -48.10 36.67 -22.86
C MET A 20 -47.82 38.00 -23.57
N GLU A 21 -48.81 38.90 -23.58
CA GLU A 21 -48.72 40.18 -24.27
C GLU A 21 -47.87 41.18 -23.47
N GLU A 22 -48.04 41.25 -22.16
CA GLU A 22 -47.19 42.03 -21.25
C GLU A 22 -45.73 41.59 -21.30
N ARG A 23 -45.49 40.28 -21.36
CA ARG A 23 -44.13 39.73 -21.53
C ARG A 23 -43.56 40.12 -22.89
N ARG A 24 -44.37 40.04 -23.95
CA ARG A 24 -43.94 40.43 -25.30
C ARG A 24 -43.54 41.90 -25.34
N THR A 25 -44.39 42.80 -24.85
CA THR A 25 -44.12 44.24 -24.81
C THR A 25 -42.90 44.57 -23.96
N PHE A 26 -42.77 43.93 -22.79
CA PHE A 26 -41.63 44.17 -21.90
C PHE A 26 -40.28 43.77 -22.54
N PHE A 27 -40.25 42.65 -23.26
CA PHE A 27 -39.03 42.13 -23.88
C PHE A 27 -38.83 42.55 -25.35
N GLU A 28 -39.79 43.26 -25.94
CA GLU A 28 -39.74 43.68 -27.35
C GLU A 28 -38.49 44.52 -27.63
N ASP A 29 -38.19 45.50 -26.79
CA ASP A 29 -36.99 46.33 -26.98
C ASP A 29 -35.69 45.53 -26.84
N LEU A 30 -35.60 44.66 -25.84
CA LEU A 30 -34.41 43.84 -25.64
C LEU A 30 -34.16 42.89 -26.82
N ILE A 31 -35.21 42.25 -27.33
CA ILE A 31 -35.09 41.23 -28.38
C ILE A 31 -34.99 41.87 -29.76
N VAL A 32 -35.87 42.80 -30.08
CA VAL A 32 -36.01 43.40 -31.41
C VAL A 32 -35.03 44.55 -31.63
N ASN A 33 -34.75 45.35 -30.59
CA ASN A 33 -33.93 46.56 -30.74
C ASN A 33 -32.51 46.43 -30.17
N GLN A 34 -32.27 45.59 -29.17
CA GLN A 34 -30.94 45.43 -28.57
C GLN A 34 -30.22 44.18 -29.09
N ALA A 35 -30.87 43.02 -29.09
CA ALA A 35 -30.27 41.76 -29.52
C ALA A 35 -30.19 41.61 -31.05
N ALA A 36 -31.09 42.23 -31.80
CA ALA A 36 -31.04 42.21 -33.27
C ALA A 36 -30.06 43.24 -33.87
N LYS A 37 -29.48 44.13 -33.06
CA LYS A 37 -28.41 45.01 -33.54
C LYS A 37 -27.17 44.15 -33.85
N PRO A 38 -26.64 44.19 -35.07
CA PRO A 38 -25.37 43.52 -35.35
C PRO A 38 -24.31 44.10 -34.41
N PRO A 39 -23.39 43.27 -33.89
CA PRO A 39 -22.28 43.78 -33.08
C PRO A 39 -21.56 44.87 -33.86
N ALA A 40 -21.15 45.94 -33.17
CA ALA A 40 -20.47 47.07 -33.80
C ALA A 40 -19.35 46.57 -34.72
N SER A 41 -19.39 47.00 -35.98
CA SER A 41 -18.41 46.62 -37.02
C SER A 41 -16.98 46.80 -36.50
N LYS A 42 -16.12 45.80 -36.76
CA LYS A 42 -14.74 45.69 -36.24
C LYS A 42 -13.75 46.72 -36.82
N ASN A 43 -14.22 47.82 -37.42
CA ASN A 43 -13.35 48.85 -37.99
C ASN A 43 -13.01 49.97 -37.00
N SER A 44 -13.25 49.76 -35.69
CA SER A 44 -12.72 50.64 -34.65
C SER A 44 -11.20 50.47 -34.52
N PRO A 45 -10.40 51.56 -34.44
CA PRO A 45 -8.96 51.50 -34.20
C PRO A 45 -8.59 50.90 -32.83
N ALA A 46 -9.59 50.51 -32.03
CA ALA A 46 -9.44 49.75 -30.80
C ALA A 46 -9.20 48.23 -31.01
N TRP A 47 -9.35 47.70 -32.23
CA TRP A 47 -8.92 46.33 -32.57
C TRP A 47 -7.40 46.27 -32.83
N ARG A 48 -6.61 46.84 -31.92
CA ARG A 48 -5.24 46.37 -31.77
C ARG A 48 -5.34 44.89 -31.36
N PRO A 49 -4.51 43.99 -31.91
CA PRO A 49 -4.41 42.64 -31.36
C PRO A 49 -4.15 42.80 -29.86
N LEU A 50 -5.13 42.46 -29.02
CA LEU A 50 -4.92 42.42 -27.58
C LEU A 50 -3.76 41.45 -27.37
N GLU A 51 -2.72 41.90 -26.67
CA GLU A 51 -1.55 41.10 -26.37
C GLU A 51 -2.03 39.79 -25.74
N VAL A 52 -1.85 38.69 -26.47
CA VAL A 52 -2.31 37.37 -26.02
C VAL A 52 -1.50 37.04 -24.80
N LEU A 53 -2.14 37.14 -23.62
CA LEU A 53 -1.49 36.78 -22.38
C LEU A 53 -1.02 35.32 -22.46
N PRO A 54 0.20 35.02 -21.99
CA PRO A 54 0.69 33.66 -22.00
C PRO A 54 -0.29 32.75 -21.26
N ILE A 55 -0.63 31.62 -21.88
CA ILE A 55 -1.50 30.59 -21.29
C ILE A 55 -0.92 30.24 -19.93
N ALA A 56 -1.74 30.38 -18.87
CA ALA A 56 -1.30 30.07 -17.52
C ALA A 56 -0.75 28.64 -17.49
N PRO A 57 0.46 28.41 -16.94
CA PRO A 57 0.97 27.06 -16.78
C PRO A 57 -0.05 26.25 -15.99
N PRO A 58 -0.31 24.99 -16.38
CA PRO A 58 -1.32 24.16 -15.73
C PRO A 58 -1.05 24.13 -14.22
N PRO A 59 -2.09 24.20 -13.37
CA PRO A 59 -1.93 24.15 -11.94
C PRO A 59 -1.08 22.92 -11.58
N LYS A 60 -0.14 23.11 -10.65
CA LYS A 60 0.71 22.00 -10.19
C LYS A 60 -0.19 20.83 -9.78
N PRO A 61 0.17 19.58 -10.15
CA PRO A 61 -0.62 18.40 -9.78
C PRO A 61 -0.97 18.45 -8.29
N ARG A 62 -2.23 18.20 -7.95
CA ARG A 62 -2.71 18.21 -6.56
C ARG A 62 -1.81 17.26 -5.75
N GLN A 63 -1.12 17.82 -4.76
CA GLN A 63 -0.40 17.03 -3.77
C GLN A 63 -1.41 16.54 -2.72
N LEU A 64 -1.30 15.28 -2.31
CA LEU A 64 -2.14 14.72 -1.25
C LEU A 64 -1.88 15.49 0.05
N THR A 65 -2.94 15.75 0.80
CA THR A 65 -2.83 16.32 2.14
C THR A 65 -2.15 15.33 3.09
N GLU A 66 -1.55 15.83 4.16
CA GLU A 66 -0.87 14.98 5.15
C GLU A 66 -1.79 13.90 5.75
N LYS A 67 -3.09 14.22 5.92
CA LYS A 67 -4.10 13.25 6.37
C LYS A 67 -4.35 12.14 5.34
N GLU A 68 -4.42 12.49 4.05
CA GLU A 68 -4.58 11.51 2.96
C GLU A 68 -3.35 10.61 2.86
N ILE A 69 -2.15 11.17 3.03
CA ILE A 69 -0.89 10.39 3.03
C ILE A 69 -0.88 9.36 4.18
N ARG A 70 -1.19 9.79 5.41
CA ARG A 70 -1.23 8.88 6.57
C ARG A 70 -2.28 7.77 6.41
N GLN A 71 -3.43 8.09 5.83
CA GLN A 71 -4.47 7.10 5.58
C GLN A 71 -4.03 6.07 4.52
N LEU A 72 -3.36 6.54 3.47
CA LEU A 72 -2.80 5.69 2.43
C LEU A 72 -1.70 4.78 3.00
N GLU A 73 -0.75 5.31 3.77
CA GLU A 73 0.29 4.51 4.44
C GLU A 73 -0.30 3.42 5.34
N LYS A 74 -1.36 3.76 6.09
CA LYS A 74 -2.07 2.78 6.91
C LYS A 74 -2.68 1.66 6.08
N GLN A 75 -3.35 2.01 4.98
CA GLN A 75 -3.94 1.02 4.09
C GLN A 75 -2.87 0.11 3.46
N GLU A 76 -1.76 0.69 3.01
CA GLU A 76 -0.64 -0.09 2.49
C GLU A 76 -0.07 -1.05 3.54
N GLU A 77 0.05 -0.60 4.80
CA GLU A 77 0.56 -1.43 5.88
C GLU A 77 -0.40 -2.57 6.25
N ASP A 78 -1.72 -2.33 6.17
CA ASP A 78 -2.73 -3.38 6.36
C ASP A 78 -2.60 -4.46 5.27
N THR A 79 -2.46 -4.08 3.99
CA THR A 79 -2.21 -5.02 2.88
C THR A 79 -0.91 -5.79 3.08
N LEU A 80 0.19 -5.11 3.41
CA LEU A 80 1.47 -5.79 3.62
C LEU A 80 1.45 -6.70 4.86
N ARG A 81 0.60 -6.40 5.86
CA ARG A 81 0.40 -7.30 7.00
C ARG A 81 -0.28 -8.59 6.56
N GLU A 82 -1.30 -8.52 5.70
CA GLU A 82 -1.95 -9.70 5.13
C GLU A 82 -0.94 -10.56 4.36
N LEU A 83 -0.08 -9.92 3.54
CA LEU A 83 1.01 -10.62 2.84
C LEU A 83 1.93 -11.34 3.82
N ARG A 84 2.39 -10.67 4.88
CA ARG A 84 3.29 -11.29 5.87
C ARG A 84 2.66 -12.47 6.61
N ILE A 85 1.36 -12.40 6.90
CA ILE A 85 0.62 -13.52 7.51
C ILE A 85 0.62 -14.71 6.56
N PHE A 86 0.31 -14.49 5.27
CA PHE A 86 0.32 -15.52 4.25
C PHE A 86 1.70 -16.15 4.09
N LEU A 87 2.75 -15.35 3.89
CA LEU A 87 4.12 -15.84 3.72
C LEU A 87 4.60 -16.66 4.93
N ARG A 88 4.21 -16.26 6.15
CA ARG A 88 4.56 -17.00 7.37
C ARG A 88 3.90 -18.39 7.38
N ASP A 89 2.63 -18.48 7.00
CA ASP A 89 1.92 -19.77 6.91
C ASP A 89 2.57 -20.71 5.89
N VAL A 90 2.83 -20.21 4.68
CA VAL A 90 3.51 -20.99 3.62
C VAL A 90 4.86 -21.49 4.13
N THR A 91 5.68 -20.61 4.71
CA THR A 91 7.00 -20.99 5.23
C THR A 91 6.91 -22.02 6.35
N HIS A 92 5.91 -21.91 7.23
CA HIS A 92 5.71 -22.85 8.33
C HIS A 92 5.28 -24.24 7.81
N ARG A 93 4.40 -24.30 6.82
CA ARG A 93 4.01 -25.56 6.14
C ARG A 93 5.20 -26.24 5.48
N LEU A 94 6.08 -25.48 4.82
CA LEU A 94 7.31 -26.01 4.25
C LEU A 94 8.26 -26.52 5.35
N ALA A 95 8.39 -25.79 6.46
CA ALA A 95 9.31 -26.16 7.55
C ALA A 95 8.87 -27.43 8.32
N VAL A 96 7.56 -27.68 8.43
CA VAL A 96 7.01 -28.88 9.10
C VAL A 96 7.19 -30.14 8.26
N ASP A 97 7.26 -30.02 6.93
CA ASP A 97 7.46 -31.15 6.04
C ASP A 97 8.85 -31.79 6.24
N ARG A 98 8.85 -33.08 6.60
CA ARG A 98 10.08 -33.86 6.85
C ARG A 98 11.02 -33.90 5.65
N ARG A 99 10.50 -33.76 4.42
CA ARG A 99 11.29 -33.73 3.19
C ARG A 99 12.23 -32.53 3.15
N PHE A 100 11.85 -31.43 3.80
CA PHE A 100 12.53 -30.14 3.72
C PHE A 100 13.35 -29.80 4.97
N ARG A 101 13.46 -30.73 5.93
CA ARG A 101 14.20 -30.52 7.19
C ARG A 101 15.63 -29.99 6.98
N ALA A 102 16.31 -30.42 5.91
CA ALA A 102 17.66 -29.97 5.58
C ALA A 102 17.76 -28.47 5.24
N PHE A 103 16.66 -27.83 4.87
CA PHE A 103 16.58 -26.41 4.50
C PHE A 103 15.99 -25.54 5.62
N THR A 104 15.67 -26.12 6.78
CA THR A 104 15.00 -25.39 7.88
C THR A 104 15.93 -24.48 8.67
N LYS A 105 17.23 -24.78 8.65
CA LYS A 105 18.28 -24.05 9.38
C LYS A 105 19.45 -23.77 8.43
N PRO A 106 20.29 -22.76 8.75
CA PRO A 106 21.54 -22.55 8.03
C PRO A 106 22.41 -23.80 8.05
N VAL A 107 23.20 -24.01 6.99
CA VAL A 107 24.22 -25.06 6.95
C VAL A 107 25.27 -24.74 8.01
N ASP A 108 25.62 -25.74 8.83
CA ASP A 108 26.60 -25.58 9.89
C ASP A 108 28.02 -25.56 9.31
N PRO A 109 28.80 -24.48 9.50
CA PRO A 109 30.19 -24.42 9.02
C PRO A 109 31.12 -25.43 9.72
N GLU A 110 30.75 -25.97 10.89
CA GLU A 110 31.51 -27.05 11.53
C GLU A 110 31.32 -28.39 10.80
N GLU A 111 30.10 -28.65 10.30
CA GLU A 111 29.80 -29.86 9.52
C GLU A 111 30.28 -29.72 8.06
N VAL A 112 30.22 -28.51 7.50
CA VAL A 112 30.55 -28.23 6.10
C VAL A 112 31.44 -26.98 5.98
N PRO A 113 32.76 -27.09 6.24
CA PRO A 113 33.65 -25.93 6.36
C PRO A 113 33.87 -25.14 5.07
N ASP A 114 33.70 -25.76 3.91
CA ASP A 114 33.87 -25.13 2.60
C ASP A 114 32.59 -24.48 2.06
N TYR A 115 31.45 -24.63 2.74
CA TYR A 115 30.16 -24.14 2.25
C TYR A 115 30.16 -22.63 1.97
N ASP A 116 30.62 -21.81 2.93
CA ASP A 116 30.67 -20.35 2.81
C ASP A 116 31.66 -19.87 1.74
N THR A 117 32.60 -20.72 1.34
CA THR A 117 33.55 -20.40 0.28
C THR A 117 32.92 -20.59 -1.11
N VAL A 118 32.07 -21.62 -1.25
CA VAL A 118 31.38 -21.99 -2.49
C VAL A 118 30.12 -21.14 -2.69
N ILE A 119 29.28 -21.05 -1.65
CA ILE A 119 27.99 -20.37 -1.69
C ILE A 119 28.15 -18.94 -1.15
N LYS A 120 27.93 -17.95 -2.02
CA LYS A 120 28.12 -16.53 -1.67
C LYS A 120 26.97 -15.92 -0.87
N GLN A 121 25.77 -16.45 -1.06
CA GLN A 121 24.55 -15.94 -0.43
C GLN A 121 23.77 -17.12 0.15
N PRO A 122 24.12 -17.58 1.37
CA PRO A 122 23.39 -18.65 2.03
C PRO A 122 21.95 -18.17 2.34
N MET A 123 21.01 -19.11 2.26
CA MET A 123 19.60 -18.87 2.58
C MET A 123 18.98 -20.15 3.11
N ASP A 124 18.02 -20.01 4.02
CA ASP A 124 17.29 -21.10 4.66
C ASP A 124 15.91 -20.63 5.15
N LEU A 125 15.02 -21.55 5.51
CA LEU A 125 13.65 -21.19 5.89
C LEU A 125 13.58 -20.37 7.20
N SER A 126 14.52 -20.51 8.12
CA SER A 126 14.56 -19.68 9.34
C SER A 126 15.00 -18.24 9.04
N ALA A 127 15.95 -18.07 8.11
CA ALA A 127 16.30 -16.75 7.58
C ALA A 127 15.12 -16.11 6.84
N VAL A 128 14.39 -16.88 6.03
CA VAL A 128 13.16 -16.40 5.36
C VAL A 128 12.12 -15.93 6.38
N LEU A 129 11.84 -16.70 7.44
CA LEU A 129 10.96 -16.26 8.54
C LEU A 129 11.43 -14.95 9.16
N SER A 130 12.73 -14.82 9.42
CA SER A 130 13.32 -13.59 9.97
C SER A 130 13.15 -12.40 9.02
N LYS A 131 13.30 -12.60 7.71
CA LYS A 131 13.08 -11.56 6.69
C LYS A 131 11.61 -11.15 6.59
N ILE A 132 10.67 -12.07 6.80
CA ILE A 132 9.22 -11.75 6.92
C ILE A 132 8.99 -10.83 8.12
N ASP A 133 9.55 -11.17 9.29
CA ASP A 133 9.37 -10.40 10.52
C ASP A 133 10.05 -9.02 10.47
N LEU A 134 11.12 -8.90 9.68
CA LEU A 134 11.81 -7.63 9.38
C LEU A 134 11.18 -6.84 8.24
N HIS A 135 10.04 -7.28 7.70
CA HIS A 135 9.28 -6.62 6.62
C HIS A 135 10.09 -6.45 5.32
N GLN A 136 11.02 -7.37 5.04
CA GLN A 136 11.89 -7.29 3.85
C GLN A 136 11.20 -7.77 2.56
N TYR A 137 10.08 -8.48 2.68
CA TYR A 137 9.28 -8.89 1.53
C TYR A 137 8.08 -7.96 1.36
N GLN A 138 7.98 -7.38 0.16
CA GLN A 138 6.86 -6.52 -0.22
C GLN A 138 5.89 -7.23 -1.16
N THR A 139 6.34 -8.28 -1.84
CA THR A 139 5.56 -9.04 -2.82
C THR A 139 5.90 -10.52 -2.67
N ALA A 140 4.99 -11.40 -3.07
CA ALA A 140 5.27 -12.84 -3.03
C ALA A 140 6.41 -13.21 -3.99
N GLY A 141 6.58 -12.45 -5.07
CA GLY A 141 7.75 -12.57 -5.94
C GLY A 141 9.09 -12.40 -5.22
N ASP A 142 9.21 -11.50 -4.24
CA ASP A 142 10.45 -11.33 -3.47
C ASP A 142 10.70 -12.51 -2.51
N PHE A 143 9.64 -13.10 -1.96
CA PHE A 143 9.72 -14.33 -1.17
C PHE A 143 10.17 -15.52 -2.02
N LEU A 144 9.57 -15.72 -3.20
CA LEU A 144 9.89 -16.82 -4.09
C LEU A 144 11.34 -16.76 -4.60
N LYS A 145 11.92 -15.56 -4.73
CA LYS A 145 13.36 -15.41 -5.07
C LYS A 145 14.28 -16.03 -4.02
N ASP A 146 13.95 -15.92 -2.73
CA ASP A 146 14.76 -16.55 -1.68
C ASP A 146 14.53 -18.07 -1.62
N ILE A 147 13.32 -18.55 -1.93
CA ILE A 147 13.07 -19.99 -2.11
C ILE A 147 13.89 -20.54 -3.29
N ASP A 148 13.95 -19.80 -4.39
CA ASP A 148 14.79 -20.09 -5.54
C ASP A 148 16.28 -20.08 -5.18
N LEU A 149 16.69 -19.16 -4.31
CA LEU A 149 18.06 -19.10 -3.79
C LEU A 149 18.41 -20.35 -2.98
N ILE A 150 17.52 -20.81 -2.09
CA ILE A 150 17.70 -22.08 -1.36
C ILE A 150 17.90 -23.25 -2.34
N CYS A 151 17.04 -23.32 -3.37
CA CYS A 151 17.11 -24.38 -4.36
C CYS A 151 18.40 -24.31 -5.19
N SER A 152 18.74 -23.14 -5.73
CA SER A 152 19.94 -22.93 -6.54
C SER A 152 21.23 -23.19 -5.75
N ASN A 153 21.32 -22.76 -4.50
CA ASN A 153 22.45 -23.04 -3.61
C ASN A 153 22.62 -24.55 -3.38
N ALA A 154 21.51 -25.27 -3.16
CA ALA A 154 21.55 -26.72 -3.00
C ALA A 154 22.03 -27.42 -4.28
N LEU A 155 21.57 -26.98 -5.45
CA LEU A 155 22.00 -27.52 -6.75
C LEU A 155 23.46 -27.18 -7.09
N GLN A 156 23.93 -26.00 -6.67
CA GLN A 156 25.30 -25.54 -6.91
C GLN A 156 26.30 -26.28 -6.02
N TYR A 157 25.97 -26.47 -4.75
CA TYR A 157 26.88 -27.11 -3.79
C TYR A 157 26.93 -28.63 -3.94
N ASN A 158 25.79 -29.27 -4.23
CA ASN A 158 25.66 -30.73 -4.24
C ASN A 158 25.67 -31.26 -5.69
N PRO A 159 26.79 -31.80 -6.21
CA PRO A 159 26.85 -32.35 -7.57
C PRO A 159 26.10 -33.68 -7.70
N ASP A 160 25.55 -34.03 -8.88
CA ASP A 160 24.78 -35.28 -9.09
C ASP A 160 25.62 -36.58 -9.11
N LYS A 161 26.75 -36.61 -8.41
CA LYS A 161 27.69 -37.74 -8.39
C LYS A 161 27.38 -38.75 -7.30
N TYR A 162 26.90 -38.29 -6.14
CA TYR A 162 26.64 -39.15 -4.99
C TYR A 162 25.12 -39.30 -4.73
N PRO A 163 24.66 -40.47 -4.25
CA PRO A 163 23.24 -40.68 -3.95
C PRO A 163 22.65 -39.68 -2.94
N GLY A 164 23.46 -39.25 -1.95
CA GLY A 164 23.06 -38.23 -0.97
C GLY A 164 22.79 -36.88 -1.63
N ASP A 165 23.70 -36.42 -2.49
CA ASP A 165 23.58 -35.17 -3.23
C ASP A 165 22.36 -35.16 -4.12
N ARG A 166 22.12 -36.25 -4.87
CA ARG A 166 20.93 -36.40 -5.72
C ARG A 166 19.63 -36.26 -4.91
N LEU A 167 19.59 -36.81 -3.69
CA LEU A 167 18.44 -36.68 -2.80
C LEU A 167 18.24 -35.23 -2.33
N ILE A 168 19.31 -34.52 -1.96
CA ILE A 168 19.24 -33.10 -1.56
C ILE A 168 18.73 -32.26 -2.73
N ARG A 169 19.29 -32.44 -3.93
CA ARG A 169 18.86 -31.76 -5.15
C ARG A 169 17.38 -31.97 -5.45
N HIS A 170 16.92 -33.23 -5.41
CA HIS A 170 15.51 -33.55 -5.64
C HIS A 170 14.59 -32.89 -4.61
N ARG A 171 14.98 -32.92 -3.32
CA ARG A 171 14.23 -32.24 -2.25
C ARG A 171 14.21 -30.72 -2.42
N ALA A 172 15.29 -30.12 -2.91
CA ALA A 172 15.37 -28.69 -3.17
C ALA A 172 14.43 -28.26 -4.31
N CYS A 173 14.38 -29.04 -5.39
CA CYS A 173 13.40 -28.83 -6.46
C CYS A 173 11.96 -28.99 -5.94
N ALA A 174 11.69 -30.05 -5.17
CA ALA A 174 10.37 -30.27 -4.59
C ALA A 174 9.95 -29.16 -3.61
N LEU A 175 10.89 -28.58 -2.86
CA LEU A 175 10.65 -27.42 -1.99
C LEU A 175 10.15 -26.24 -2.82
N LYS A 176 10.91 -25.88 -3.87
CA LYS A 176 10.54 -24.82 -4.81
C LYS A 176 9.16 -25.07 -5.40
N ASP A 177 8.95 -26.24 -6.01
CA ASP A 177 7.68 -26.56 -6.68
C ASP A 177 6.48 -26.50 -5.71
N THR A 178 6.66 -26.99 -4.48
CA THR A 178 5.63 -26.91 -3.44
C THR A 178 5.32 -25.46 -3.05
N ALA A 179 6.34 -24.62 -2.88
CA ALA A 179 6.16 -23.20 -2.56
C ALA A 179 5.40 -22.47 -3.68
N TYR A 180 5.82 -22.68 -4.93
CA TYR A 180 5.15 -22.10 -6.10
C TYR A 180 3.71 -22.58 -6.24
N ALA A 181 3.43 -23.87 -5.99
CA ALA A 181 2.08 -24.41 -6.04
C ALA A 181 1.17 -23.75 -4.98
N ILE A 182 1.63 -23.66 -3.74
CA ILE A 182 0.86 -23.02 -2.65
C ILE A 182 0.60 -21.54 -2.98
N VAL A 183 1.63 -20.79 -3.39
CA VAL A 183 1.46 -19.37 -3.75
C VAL A 183 0.49 -19.21 -4.92
N ARG A 184 0.60 -20.02 -5.97
CA ARG A 184 -0.29 -19.93 -7.13
C ARG A 184 -1.75 -20.30 -6.82
N GLU A 185 -1.98 -21.24 -5.90
CA GLU A 185 -3.33 -21.73 -5.60
C GLU A 185 -4.04 -20.90 -4.52
N GLU A 186 -3.29 -20.32 -3.59
CA GLU A 186 -3.87 -19.66 -2.42
C GLU A 186 -3.78 -18.13 -2.49
N MET A 187 -2.90 -17.57 -3.34
CA MET A 187 -2.77 -16.13 -3.50
C MET A 187 -3.68 -15.61 -4.62
N ASP A 188 -4.39 -14.53 -4.32
CA ASP A 188 -5.24 -13.83 -5.29
C ASP A 188 -4.39 -12.96 -6.22
N GLU A 189 -4.67 -12.99 -7.53
CA GLU A 189 -3.94 -12.22 -8.55
C GLU A 189 -4.08 -10.70 -8.33
N ASP A 190 -5.26 -10.22 -7.95
CA ASP A 190 -5.51 -8.81 -7.67
C ASP A 190 -4.76 -8.37 -6.41
N PHE A 191 -4.63 -9.26 -5.42
CA PHE A 191 -3.88 -8.99 -4.19
C PHE A 191 -2.38 -8.86 -4.45
N GLU A 192 -1.78 -9.75 -5.23
CA GLU A 192 -0.36 -9.65 -5.61
C GLU A 192 -0.10 -8.41 -6.47
N GLN A 193 -0.99 -8.10 -7.41
CA GLN A 193 -0.91 -6.87 -8.20
C GLN A 193 -0.95 -5.64 -7.30
N HIS A 194 -1.81 -5.63 -6.28
CA HIS A 194 -1.84 -4.54 -5.30
C HIS A 194 -0.53 -4.42 -4.51
N CYS A 195 0.09 -5.54 -4.12
CA CYS A 195 1.39 -5.54 -3.45
C CYS A 195 2.50 -4.95 -4.34
N GLU A 196 2.54 -5.31 -5.62
CA GLU A 196 3.51 -4.75 -6.58
C GLU A 196 3.29 -3.24 -6.79
N GLU A 197 2.04 -2.78 -6.89
CA GLU A 197 1.72 -1.35 -6.97
C GLU A 197 2.19 -0.57 -5.74
N ILE A 198 1.99 -1.13 -4.54
CA ILE A 198 2.48 -0.53 -3.29
C ILE A 198 4.01 -0.42 -3.31
N LYS A 199 4.71 -1.49 -3.71
CA LYS A 199 6.17 -1.52 -3.83
C LYS A 199 6.68 -0.46 -4.81
N GLU A 200 6.08 -0.34 -5.99
CA GLU A 200 6.43 0.69 -6.96
C GLU A 200 6.12 2.10 -6.45
N SER A 201 4.96 2.28 -5.81
CA SER A 201 4.55 3.56 -5.22
C SER A 201 5.52 4.02 -4.13
N ARG A 202 5.95 3.11 -3.24
CA ARG A 202 6.94 3.40 -2.20
C ARG A 202 8.31 3.71 -2.80
N LYS A 203 8.72 2.98 -3.84
CA LYS A 203 9.97 3.25 -4.58
C LYS A 203 9.97 4.63 -5.22
N ARG A 204 8.85 5.05 -5.84
CA ARG A 204 8.68 6.40 -6.41
C ARG A 204 8.75 7.50 -5.34
N ARG A 205 8.33 7.21 -4.12
CA ARG A 205 8.38 8.15 -2.97
C ARG A 205 9.72 8.17 -2.22
N GLY A 206 10.61 7.21 -2.46
CA GLY A 206 11.91 7.11 -1.78
C GLY A 206 11.82 6.69 -0.31
N MET A 207 10.74 5.99 0.09
CA MET A 207 10.57 5.50 1.47
C MET A 207 11.47 4.28 1.74
N ILE A 208 12.13 4.28 2.91
CA ILE A 208 13.03 3.20 3.38
C ILE A 208 12.23 2.17 4.19
N TYR A 209 12.59 0.90 4.02
CA TYR A 209 11.81 -0.29 4.40
C TYR A 209 11.91 -0.74 5.86
N ALA A 210 12.44 0.08 6.77
CA ALA A 210 12.62 -0.34 8.17
C ALA A 210 11.36 -0.04 9.01
N PRO A 211 10.77 -1.03 9.71
CA PRO A 211 9.68 -0.77 10.65
C PRO A 211 10.18 0.16 11.77
N SER A 212 9.41 1.19 12.14
CA SER A 212 9.87 2.21 13.09
C SER A 212 10.20 1.67 14.49
N TYR A 213 9.75 0.46 14.83
CA TYR A 213 9.97 -0.20 16.11
C TYR A 213 11.18 -1.15 16.13
N TYR A 214 11.79 -1.48 14.98
CA TYR A 214 13.01 -2.28 14.94
C TYR A 214 14.24 -1.37 14.88
N HIS A 215 14.73 -0.94 16.04
CA HIS A 215 16.09 -0.43 16.17
C HIS A 215 17.02 -1.64 16.39
N VAL A 216 17.67 -2.12 15.32
CA VAL A 216 18.76 -3.09 15.47
C VAL A 216 19.91 -2.34 16.11
N MET A 217 20.16 -2.60 17.41
CA MET A 217 21.41 -2.22 18.04
C MET A 217 22.54 -2.77 17.17
N SER A 218 23.29 -1.88 16.51
CA SER A 218 24.48 -2.28 15.76
C SER A 218 25.37 -3.07 16.71
N LYS A 219 25.76 -4.30 16.34
CA LYS A 219 26.79 -5.03 17.07
C LYS A 219 28.02 -4.12 17.16
N GLN A 220 28.27 -3.58 18.34
CA GLN A 220 29.44 -2.78 18.63
C GLN A 220 30.64 -3.71 18.49
N ASN A 221 31.47 -3.48 17.47
CA ASN A 221 32.82 -4.00 17.47
C ASN A 221 33.52 -3.46 18.73
N SER A 222 33.89 -4.37 19.61
CA SER A 222 34.60 -4.09 20.85
C SER A 222 36.00 -3.56 20.53
N VAL A 223 36.26 -2.30 20.86
CA VAL A 223 37.61 -1.79 21.16
C VAL A 223 37.52 -0.98 22.46
N PRO A 224 38.45 -1.15 23.42
CA PRO A 224 38.25 -0.67 24.79
C PRO A 224 38.81 0.73 25.04
N GLY A 225 38.03 1.55 25.75
CA GLY A 225 38.54 2.58 26.66
C GLY A 225 38.14 4.02 26.35
N CYS A 226 37.20 4.58 27.13
CA CYS A 226 37.45 5.76 27.96
C CYS A 226 36.30 6.03 28.93
N LYS A 227 36.63 6.66 30.05
CA LYS A 227 35.88 6.70 31.31
C LYS A 227 34.85 7.83 31.39
N ASN A 228 33.79 7.56 32.16
CA ASN A 228 32.98 8.44 33.04
C ASN A 228 32.28 9.66 32.42
N THR A 229 30.94 9.72 32.51
CA THR A 229 30.15 10.37 33.60
C THR A 229 28.68 10.55 33.18
N ASP A 230 27.76 10.02 33.99
CA ASP A 230 26.35 10.44 34.11
C ASP A 230 26.26 11.91 34.60
N PRO A 231 25.14 12.67 34.43
CA PRO A 231 23.79 12.23 34.80
C PRO A 231 22.55 12.79 34.02
N LYS A 232 21.51 11.95 34.01
CA LYS A 232 20.09 12.18 34.37
C LYS A 232 19.38 13.48 33.93
N CYS A 233 18.23 13.34 33.26
CA CYS A 233 17.03 14.14 33.57
C CYS A 233 15.73 13.48 33.07
N ASP A 234 14.78 13.39 34.01
CA ASP A 234 13.41 12.88 33.92
C ASP A 234 12.49 13.79 33.09
N GLU A 235 11.50 13.25 32.36
CA GLU A 235 10.16 13.85 32.32
C GLU A 235 9.04 12.87 31.93
N LYS A 236 8.08 12.72 32.85
CA LYS A 236 6.76 12.09 32.68
C LYS A 236 5.77 13.15 32.21
N THR A 237 4.90 12.85 31.24
CA THR A 237 3.43 13.15 31.29
C THR A 237 2.76 12.58 30.03
N LYS A 238 1.86 11.59 30.12
CA LYS A 238 0.42 11.63 30.49
C LYS A 238 -0.50 12.07 29.34
N MET A 239 -1.28 11.11 28.87
CA MET A 239 -2.38 11.24 27.90
C MET A 239 -3.54 12.12 28.42
N PRO A 240 -4.42 12.55 27.51
CA PRO A 240 -5.86 12.51 27.81
C PRO A 240 -6.70 11.80 26.73
N ALA A 241 -7.94 11.54 27.14
CA ALA A 241 -8.91 10.59 26.61
C ALA A 241 -9.74 11.08 25.41
N ALA A 242 -10.47 10.12 24.83
CA ALA A 242 -11.47 10.24 23.75
C ALA A 242 -12.67 11.16 24.09
N PRO A 243 -13.48 11.53 23.07
CA PRO A 243 -14.76 10.82 22.88
C PRO A 243 -15.23 10.59 21.42
N VAL A 244 -15.80 9.39 21.23
CA VAL A 244 -17.01 8.89 20.51
C VAL A 244 -17.56 9.51 19.20
N ASP A 245 -17.93 8.56 18.31
CA ASP A 245 -18.94 8.49 17.22
C ASP A 245 -18.76 9.22 15.88
N SER A 246 -18.63 8.43 14.80
CA SER A 246 -19.66 8.33 13.74
C SER A 246 -19.24 7.36 12.61
N SER A 247 -20.05 6.31 12.43
CA SER A 247 -20.57 5.73 11.18
C SER A 247 -19.67 5.41 9.97
N THR A 248 -19.68 4.13 9.63
CA THR A 248 -19.13 3.41 8.46
C THR A 248 -19.63 3.92 7.09
N PRO A 249 -18.96 3.54 5.99
CA PRO A 249 -19.58 2.54 5.11
C PRO A 249 -18.67 1.35 4.83
N ARG A 250 -19.31 0.18 4.82
CA ARG A 250 -18.76 -1.17 4.79
C ARG A 250 -18.46 -1.55 3.33
N SER A 251 -17.18 -1.70 2.96
CA SER A 251 -16.80 -2.33 1.69
C SER A 251 -16.71 -3.85 1.90
N ASN A 252 -17.72 -4.58 1.44
CA ASN A 252 -17.91 -6.03 1.64
C ASN A 252 -16.89 -6.94 0.90
N GLY A 253 -15.81 -6.41 0.33
CA GLY A 253 -14.78 -7.21 -0.36
C GLY A 253 -13.59 -7.64 0.50
N LYS A 254 -13.18 -6.83 1.48
CA LYS A 254 -11.94 -7.04 2.28
C LYS A 254 -12.04 -8.14 3.35
N LEU A 255 -13.24 -8.53 3.75
CA LEU A 255 -13.42 -9.57 4.77
C LEU A 255 -13.37 -10.99 4.19
N HIS A 256 -13.56 -11.17 2.89
CA HIS A 256 -13.73 -12.52 2.35
C HIS A 256 -12.42 -13.32 2.38
N PHE A 257 -11.28 -12.69 2.07
CA PHE A 257 -9.97 -13.37 2.07
C PHE A 257 -9.49 -13.68 3.49
N ILE A 258 -9.49 -12.69 4.40
CA ILE A 258 -9.08 -12.92 5.80
C ILE A 258 -9.98 -13.95 6.49
N GLN A 259 -11.29 -13.91 6.23
CA GLN A 259 -12.22 -14.84 6.85
C GLN A 259 -12.07 -16.26 6.28
N THR A 260 -11.94 -16.42 4.95
CA THR A 260 -11.67 -17.74 4.35
C THR A 260 -10.28 -18.27 4.72
N PHE A 261 -9.27 -17.40 4.84
CA PHE A 261 -7.91 -17.77 5.25
C PHE A 261 -7.86 -18.17 6.73
N LEU A 262 -8.41 -17.37 7.65
CA LEU A 262 -8.50 -17.73 9.07
C LEU A 262 -9.34 -18.99 9.28
N GLU A 263 -10.44 -19.18 8.55
CA GLU A 263 -11.23 -20.41 8.63
C GLU A 263 -10.45 -21.64 8.12
N LYS A 264 -9.63 -21.50 7.07
CA LYS A 264 -8.74 -22.59 6.59
C LYS A 264 -7.62 -22.89 7.60
N VAL A 265 -6.98 -21.86 8.14
CA VAL A 265 -5.93 -21.99 9.17
C VAL A 265 -6.49 -22.65 10.43
N LEU A 266 -7.65 -22.20 10.93
CA LEU A 266 -8.33 -22.78 12.09
C LEU A 266 -8.73 -24.24 11.88
N LYS A 267 -9.18 -24.60 10.67
CA LYS A 267 -9.51 -25.99 10.31
C LYS A 267 -8.28 -26.91 10.22
N SER A 268 -7.08 -26.36 9.99
CA SER A 268 -5.83 -27.13 9.95
C SER A 268 -5.20 -27.38 11.32
N LEU A 269 -5.63 -26.63 12.35
CA LEU A 269 -5.07 -26.65 13.71
C LEU A 269 -5.89 -27.49 14.71
N ILE A 270 -7.02 -28.04 14.29
CA ILE A 270 -7.87 -28.90 15.11
C ILE A 270 -7.92 -30.29 14.44
N PRO A 271 -7.46 -31.37 15.10
CA PRO A 271 -7.39 -32.71 14.53
C PRO A 271 -8.77 -33.37 14.33
#